data_AF-A0A554IBC5-F1
#
_entry.id   AF-A0A554IBC5-F1
#
_cell.length_a   1.000
_cell.length_b   1.000
_cell.length_c   1.000
_cell.angle_alpha   90.00
_cell.angle_beta   90.00
_cell.angle_gamma   90.00
#
_symmetry.space_group_name_H-M   'P 1'
#
loop_
_entity.id
_entity.type
_entity.pdbx_description
1 polymer ?
#
loop_
_entity_poly.entity_id
_entity_poly.type
_entity_poly.pdbx_seq_one_letter_code
_entity_poly.pdbx_strand_id
1 'polypeptide(L)'
;MGLNGQLGLLANLSIEQAGWVAITSIILFGYVMTWYSGLKYVPVSLAAAVLIFGSPITTLLSLISGGAVNAKELAGVGLILTGLTIIFAAEHIIKKIRQLLSKEYVRS
;
A
#
# COMPACT_ATOMS: atom_id res chain seq x y z
N MET A 1 -22.13 -23.15 -20.12
CA MET A 1 -22.45 -21.90 -20.87
C MET A 1 -21.57 -20.73 -20.40
N GLY A 2 -20.24 -20.87 -20.33
CA GLY A 2 -19.38 -19.92 -19.60
C GLY A 2 -18.55 -18.96 -20.46
N LEU A 3 -18.16 -19.34 -21.67
CA LEU A 3 -17.23 -18.57 -22.52
C LEU A 3 -17.91 -17.72 -23.59
N ASN A 4 -18.99 -18.22 -24.22
CA ASN A 4 -19.62 -17.53 -25.35
C ASN A 4 -20.31 -16.20 -24.97
N GLY A 5 -20.77 -16.04 -23.73
CA GLY A 5 -21.42 -14.79 -23.28
C GLY A 5 -20.44 -13.66 -22.96
N GLN A 6 -19.25 -13.98 -22.43
CA GLN A 6 -18.25 -12.98 -22.04
C GLN A 6 -17.39 -12.51 -23.22
N LEU A 7 -17.12 -13.38 -24.19
CA LEU A 7 -16.43 -12.99 -25.44
C LEU A 7 -17.25 -11.99 -26.26
N GLY A 8 -18.59 -12.12 -26.25
CA GLY A 8 -19.48 -11.15 -26.87
C GLY A 8 -19.43 -9.76 -26.23
N LEU A 9 -19.15 -9.68 -24.92
CA LEU A 9 -18.97 -8.39 -24.22
C LEU A 9 -17.64 -7.72 -24.61
N LEU A 10 -16.57 -8.50 -24.80
CA LEU A 10 -15.28 -7.98 -25.27
C LEU A 10 -15.35 -7.50 -26.72
N ALA A 11 -16.12 -8.18 -27.56
CA ALA A 11 -16.37 -7.78 -28.95
C ALA A 11 -17.23 -6.50 -29.07
N ASN A 12 -17.89 -6.07 -28.00
CA ASN A 12 -18.76 -4.90 -27.96
C ASN A 12 -18.13 -3.70 -27.23
N LEU A 13 -16.82 -3.73 -26.98
CA LEU A 13 -16.09 -2.61 -26.41
C LEU A 13 -16.02 -1.45 -27.42
N SER A 14 -16.33 -0.24 -26.96
CA SER A 14 -16.13 0.95 -27.77
C SER A 14 -14.64 1.28 -27.92
N ILE A 15 -14.27 1.98 -28.99
CA ILE A 15 -12.89 2.46 -29.22
C ILE A 15 -12.40 3.33 -28.05
N GLU A 16 -13.29 4.13 -27.47
CA GLU A 16 -12.99 4.96 -26.30
C GLU A 16 -12.65 4.11 -25.07
N GLN A 17 -13.44 3.08 -24.79
CA GLN A 17 -13.18 2.14 -23.69
C GLN A 17 -11.87 1.40 -23.88
N ALA A 18 -11.57 0.96 -25.10
CA ALA A 18 -10.30 0.32 -25.43
C ALA A 18 -9.10 1.27 -25.20
N GLY A 19 -9.26 2.57 -25.53
CA GLY A 19 -8.26 3.59 -25.23
C GLY A 19 -7.97 3.73 -23.74
N TRP A 20 -9.01 3.79 -22.90
CA TRP A 20 -8.85 3.84 -21.44
C TRP A 20 -8.20 2.59 -20.86
N VAL A 21 -8.53 1.41 -21.37
CA VAL A 21 -7.88 0.15 -20.99
C VAL A 21 -6.40 0.18 -21.35
N ALA A 22 -6.03 0.67 -22.54
CA ALA A 22 -4.62 0.77 -22.93
C ALA A 22 -3.83 1.70 -21.99
N ILE A 23 -4.38 2.88 -21.67
CA ILE A 23 -3.73 3.86 -20.77
C ILE A 23 -3.49 3.25 -19.38
N THR A 24 -4.54 2.69 -18.77
CA THR A 24 -4.43 2.06 -17.44
C THR A 24 -3.49 0.86 -17.44
N SER A 25 -3.45 0.09 -18.53
CA SER A 25 -2.52 -1.03 -18.69
C SER A 25 -1.06 -0.57 -18.77
N ILE A 26 -0.77 0.53 -19.49
CA ILE A 26 0.58 1.10 -19.57
C ILE A 26 1.05 1.58 -18.20
N ILE A 27 0.19 2.28 -17.46
CA ILE A 27 0.51 2.77 -16.11
C ILE A 27 0.79 1.59 -15.17
N LEU A 28 -0.08 0.58 -15.19
CA LEU A 28 0.07 -0.62 -14.36
C LEU A 28 1.35 -1.39 -14.74
N PHE A 29 1.64 -1.53 -16.03
CA PHE A 29 2.85 -2.17 -16.52
C PHE A 29 4.10 -1.43 -16.03
N GLY A 30 4.13 -0.10 -16.13
CA GLY A 30 5.23 0.72 -15.60
C GLY A 30 5.42 0.55 -14.10
N TYR A 31 4.33 0.49 -13.34
CA TYR A 31 4.36 0.20 -11.91
C TYR A 31 4.99 -1.18 -11.62
N VAL A 32 4.52 -2.24 -12.29
CA VAL A 32 5.04 -3.61 -12.09
C VAL A 32 6.52 -3.71 -12.48
N MET A 33 6.92 -3.11 -13.60
CA MET A 33 8.32 -3.08 -14.02
C MET A 33 9.22 -2.37 -13.02
N THR A 34 8.75 -1.24 -12.48
CA THR A 34 9.46 -0.49 -11.44
C THR A 34 9.59 -1.30 -10.16
N TRP A 35 8.52 -1.98 -9.76
CA TRP A 35 8.51 -2.87 -8.60
C TRP A 35 9.54 -3.99 -8.73
N TYR A 36 9.48 -4.77 -9.83
CA TYR A 36 10.41 -5.87 -10.05
C TYR A 36 11.86 -5.40 -10.14
N SER A 37 12.11 -4.26 -10.79
CA SER A 37 13.45 -3.67 -10.86
C SER A 37 13.94 -3.19 -9.48
N GLY A 38 13.05 -2.64 -8.66
CA GLY A 38 13.32 -2.15 -7.31
C GLY A 38 13.72 -3.25 -6.33
N LEU A 39 13.15 -4.45 -6.47
CA LEU A 39 13.47 -5.61 -5.60
C LEU A 39 14.94 -6.05 -5.67
N LYS A 40 15.69 -5.63 -6.69
CA LYS A 40 17.14 -5.84 -6.75
C LYS A 40 17.89 -5.03 -5.68
N TYR A 41 17.32 -3.92 -5.22
CA TYR A 41 17.99 -2.94 -4.35
C TYR A 41 17.52 -2.99 -2.90
N VAL A 42 16.30 -3.48 -2.64
CA VAL A 42 15.70 -3.50 -1.30
C VAL A 42 15.11 -4.88 -0.97
N PRO A 43 15.08 -5.27 0.32
CA PRO A 43 14.44 -6.51 0.72
C PRO A 43 12.93 -6.46 0.43
N VAL A 44 12.36 -7.62 0.06
CA VAL A 44 10.94 -7.77 -0.32
C VAL A 44 10.01 -7.31 0.80
N SER A 45 10.38 -7.55 2.06
CA SER A 45 9.60 -7.11 3.22
C SER A 45 9.48 -5.59 3.32
N LEU A 46 10.55 -4.86 3.01
CA LEU A 46 10.55 -3.39 3.00
C LEU A 46 9.71 -2.88 1.84
N ALA A 47 9.88 -3.45 0.65
CA ALA A 47 9.04 -3.10 -0.50
C ALA A 47 7.55 -3.34 -0.20
N ALA A 48 7.20 -4.48 0.38
CA ALA A 48 5.83 -4.81 0.77
C ALA A 48 5.27 -3.86 1.82
N ALA A 49 6.10 -3.41 2.77
CA ALA A 49 5.69 -2.40 3.75
C ALA A 49 5.27 -1.07 3.09
N VAL A 50 5.92 -0.69 1.98
CA VAL A 50 5.51 0.50 1.20
C VAL A 50 4.13 0.32 0.58
N LEU A 51 3.75 -0.89 0.15
CA LEU A 51 2.42 -1.15 -0.45
C LEU A 51 1.27 -0.99 0.52
N ILE A 52 1.52 -1.12 1.83
CA ILE A 52 0.48 -0.91 2.85
C ILE A 52 -0.07 0.52 2.79
N PHE A 53 0.73 1.50 2.34
CA PHE A 53 0.27 2.87 2.10
C PHE A 53 -0.70 3.00 0.93
N GLY A 54 -0.84 1.98 0.07
CA GLY A 54 -1.79 1.98 -1.05
C GLY A 54 -3.24 2.21 -0.60
N SER A 55 -3.66 1.64 0.53
CA SER A 55 -5.02 1.84 1.07
C SER A 55 -5.27 3.27 1.56
N PRO A 56 -4.41 3.88 2.40
CA PRO A 56 -4.51 5.31 2.73
C PRO A 56 -4.49 6.24 1.52
N ILE A 57 -3.60 5.99 0.55
CA ILE A 57 -3.50 6.81 -0.67
C ILE A 57 -4.79 6.72 -1.49
N THR A 58 -5.33 5.51 -1.67
CA THR A 58 -6.59 5.29 -2.40
C THR A 58 -7.76 5.94 -1.69
N THR A 59 -7.84 5.81 -0.35
CA THR A 59 -8.90 6.43 0.45
C THR A 59 -8.85 7.96 0.33
N LEU A 60 -7.65 8.56 0.39
CA LEU A 60 -7.47 10.00 0.22
C LEU A 60 -7.88 10.46 -1.20
N LEU A 61 -7.49 9.70 -2.22
CA LEU A 61 -7.87 9.98 -3.60
C LEU A 61 -9.39 9.90 -3.79
N SER A 62 -10.04 8.91 -3.18
CA SER A 62 -11.50 8.77 -3.18
C SER A 62 -12.17 9.98 -2.52
N LEU A 63 -11.68 10.45 -1.36
CA LEU A 63 -12.22 11.65 -0.69
C LEU A 63 -12.14 12.90 -1.59
N ILE A 64 -10.99 13.12 -2.23
CA ILE A 64 -10.77 14.30 -3.08
C ILE A 64 -11.60 14.22 -4.38
N SER A 65 -11.81 13.01 -4.89
CA SER A 65 -12.58 12.78 -6.12
C SER A 65 -14.10 12.78 -5.89
N GLY A 66 -14.56 13.05 -4.67
CA GLY A 66 -15.99 13.03 -4.31
C GLY A 66 -16.57 11.61 -4.17
N GLY A 67 -15.71 10.59 -4.08
CA GLY A 67 -16.10 9.21 -3.85
C GLY A 67 -16.62 8.98 -2.42
N ALA A 68 -17.56 8.05 -2.28
CA ALA A 68 -18.05 7.63 -0.98
C ALA A 68 -16.98 6.79 -0.27
N VAL A 69 -16.51 7.27 0.88
CA VAL A 69 -15.59 6.51 1.72
C VAL A 69 -16.40 5.69 2.74
N ASN A 70 -16.11 4.39 2.78
CA ASN A 70 -16.76 3.47 3.70
C ASN A 70 -16.14 3.57 5.10
N ALA A 71 -16.94 3.40 6.15
CA ALA A 71 -16.45 3.26 7.52
C ALA A 71 -15.36 2.18 7.67
N LYS A 72 -15.40 1.12 6.86
CA LYS A 72 -14.35 0.08 6.81
C LYS A 72 -13.00 0.61 6.32
N GLU A 73 -12.98 1.52 5.36
CA GLU A 73 -11.75 2.10 4.81
C GLU A 73 -11.09 3.02 5.85
N LEU A 74 -11.91 3.85 6.52
CA LEU A 74 -11.45 4.68 7.64
C LEU A 74 -10.91 3.85 8.81
N ALA A 75 -11.59 2.75 9.16
CA ALA A 75 -11.11 1.82 10.18
C ALA A 75 -9.76 1.20 9.79
N GLY A 76 -9.59 0.83 8.51
CA GLY A 76 -8.31 0.34 7.98
C GLY A 76 -7.19 1.36 8.12
N VAL A 77 -7.43 2.61 7.74
CA VAL A 77 -6.46 3.72 7.92
C VAL A 77 -6.13 3.92 9.40
N GLY A 78 -7.14 3.92 10.28
CA GLY A 78 -6.95 4.05 11.72
C GLY A 78 -6.10 2.92 12.32
N LEU A 79 -6.32 1.67 11.89
CA LEU A 79 -5.52 0.52 12.32
C LEU A 79 -4.06 0.63 11.87
N ILE A 80 -3.81 1.07 10.63
CA ILE A 80 -2.45 1.28 10.12
C ILE A 80 -1.71 2.33 10.96
N LEU A 81 -2.36 3.47 11.23
CA LEU A 81 -1.78 4.53 12.06
C LEU A 81 -1.50 4.05 13.49
N THR A 82 -2.44 3.30 14.07
CA THR A 82 -2.30 2.73 15.42
C THR A 82 -1.14 1.71 15.48
N GLY A 83 -1.01 0.85 14.48
CA GLY A 83 0.13 -0.06 14.39
C GLY A 83 1.46 0.68 14.32
N LEU A 84 1.51 1.77 13.53
CA LEU A 84 2.69 2.62 13.42
C LEU A 84 3.09 3.23 14.78
N THR A 85 2.12 3.81 15.51
CA THR A 85 2.39 4.44 16.81
C THR A 85 2.88 3.43 17.85
N ILE A 86 2.32 2.21 17.86
CA ILE A 86 2.76 1.12 18.75
C ILE A 86 4.23 0.75 18.46
N ILE A 87 4.61 0.59 17.19
CA ILE A 87 5.98 0.23 16.81
C ILE A 87 6.96 1.32 17.26
N PHE A 88 6.67 2.60 16.99
CA PHE A 88 7.53 3.70 17.42
C PHE A 88 7.63 3.81 18.94
N ALA A 89 6.53 3.62 19.66
CA ALA A 89 6.52 3.61 21.12
C ALA A 89 7.38 2.48 21.67
N ALA A 90 7.28 1.27 21.11
CA ALA A 90 8.08 0.12 21.50
C ALA A 90 9.58 0.39 21.28
N GLU A 91 9.97 0.93 20.12
CA GLU A 91 11.36 1.30 19.86
C GLU A 91 11.90 2.32 20.87
N HIS A 92 11.10 3.33 21.21
CA HIS A 92 11.49 4.38 22.15
C HIS A 92 11.71 3.80 23.56
N ILE A 93 10.82 2.91 24.00
CA ILE A 93 10.92 2.23 25.31
C ILE A 93 12.17 1.34 25.36
N ILE A 94 12.41 0.52 24.32
CA ILE A 94 13.58 -0.38 24.27
C ILE A 94 14.89 0.41 24.31
N LYS A 95 15.00 1.49 23.51
CA LYS A 95 16.17 2.37 23.51
C LYS A 95 16.40 2.99 24.89
N LYS A 96 15.34 3.47 25.54
CA LYS A 96 15.40 4.05 26.88
C LYS A 96 15.86 3.05 27.94
N ILE A 97 15.31 1.83 27.94
CA ILE A 97 15.72 0.76 28.87
C ILE A 97 17.19 0.40 28.68
N ARG A 98 17.65 0.23 27.43
CA ARG A 98 19.05 -0.08 27.12
C ARG A 98 20.01 0.99 27.64
N GLN A 99 19.66 2.27 27.52
CA GLN A 99 20.47 3.38 28.03
C GLN A 99 20.55 3.40 29.57
N LEU A 100 19.46 3.03 30.25
CA LEU A 100 19.45 2.97 31.72
C LEU A 100 20.36 1.84 32.22
N LEU A 101 20.24 0.64 31.63
CA LEU A 101 21.07 -0.50 31.98
C LEU A 101 22.55 -0.26 31.69
N SER A 102 22.89 0.38 30.56
CA SER A 102 24.31 0.67 30.25
C SER A 102 24.92 1.71 31.17
N LYS A 103 24.12 2.64 31.71
CA LYS A 103 24.57 3.66 32.67
C LYS A 103 24.81 3.08 34.07
N GLU A 104 24.05 2.06 34.46
CA GLU A 104 24.19 1.37 35.73
C GLU A 104 25.41 0.42 35.73
N TYR A 105 25.67 -0.29 34.63
CA TYR A 105 26.86 -1.13 34.45
C TYR A 105 28.19 -0.37 34.56
N VAL A 106 28.25 0.87 34.06
CA VAL A 106 29.48 1.70 34.13
C VAL A 106 29.72 2.30 35.52
N ARG A 107 28.72 2.28 36.41
CA ARG A 107 28.82 2.83 37.77
C ARG A 107 29.12 1.78 38.85
N SER A 108 29.13 0.50 38.50
CA SER A 108 29.42 -0.62 39.41
C SER A 108 30.82 -1.17 39.19
#